data_AF-A0AA38U3L6-F1
#
_entry.id   AF-A0AA38U3L6-F1
#
_cell.length_a   1.000
_cell.length_b   1.000
_cell.length_c   1.000
_cell.angle_alpha   90.00
_cell.angle_beta   90.00
_cell.angle_gamma   90.00
#
_symmetry.space_group_name_H-M   'P 1'
#
loop_
_entity.id
_entity.type
_entity.pdbx_description
1 polymer ?
#
loop_
_entity_poly.entity_id
_entity_poly.type
_entity_poly.pdbx_seq_one_letter_code
_entity_poly.pdbx_strand_id
1 'polypeptide(L)'
;VCKIRGKDQIYCTDHTQWIPRDVEELRKWAGAYKNAQTRAERKEIFETHGVRWLSFWLLEYWDPTKMLVIDAMHCILEGLVHYHCRHVLRLDASASKDTADDLKVAFEWPWVPYSHEAALLDASPEAEPRLQEKHISAVHKIQETLCLSLAGKKSLTLDQMWTHLHNQSKKGALEFVIKTLGLSRKLDDIDERLSSLFIARAKKTSKRKDKAQLKFPEGQQAATSNQLIVILLNWRLHQPLSSEAYIIPTGTSNTLAHIQSVIRETLTPSWVNSVPKNFGEAKAGSLKADEWRTLSTLYLPIALTTLWGDNDGLPPPVDESDAGYLLQALDRTMALFQATILACRYTMTNSRAQAYRKYMMTWTQNLRRLFPHVREGIPRPNVHAAGHIYDFLLLFGPVLSWWCFPFERLIGVLQKINTNNHRGGELSSNEIVYCS
;
A
#
# COMPACT_ATOMS: atom_id res chain seq x y z
N VAL A 1 -15.69 -7.93 -0.87
CA VAL A 1 -15.11 -8.98 -1.72
C VAL A 1 -14.32 -10.00 -0.89
N CYS A 2 -13.20 -9.64 -0.26
CA CYS A 2 -12.33 -10.58 0.48
C CYS A 2 -12.27 -10.31 2.00
N LYS A 3 -11.83 -11.31 2.78
CA LYS A 3 -11.54 -11.24 4.22
C LYS A 3 -10.24 -10.49 4.57
N ILE A 4 -9.38 -10.22 3.58
CA ILE A 4 -8.16 -9.46 3.77
C ILE A 4 -8.48 -8.07 4.33
N ARG A 5 -7.79 -7.72 5.43
CA ARG A 5 -7.98 -6.48 6.19
C ARG A 5 -6.61 -5.95 6.63
N GLY A 6 -6.59 -4.66 6.97
CA GLY A 6 -5.37 -4.02 7.46
C GLY A 6 -4.49 -3.46 6.34
N LYS A 7 -3.58 -2.55 6.70
CA LYS A 7 -2.70 -1.85 5.76
C LYS A 7 -1.56 -2.75 5.24
N ASP A 8 -1.20 -3.75 6.02
CA ASP A 8 -0.12 -4.71 5.82
C ASP A 8 -0.44 -5.72 4.71
N GLN A 9 -1.71 -6.12 4.59
CA GLN A 9 -2.15 -7.06 3.57
C GLN A 9 -2.53 -6.39 2.24
N ILE A 10 -2.36 -5.06 2.11
CA ILE A 10 -2.65 -4.32 0.86
C ILE A 10 -1.76 -4.78 -0.30
N TYR A 11 -0.59 -5.32 -0.01
CA TYR A 11 0.30 -5.94 -1.00
C TYR A 11 0.30 -7.48 -0.90
N CYS A 12 -0.65 -8.09 -0.18
CA CYS A 12 -0.91 -9.52 -0.28
C CYS A 12 -1.49 -9.78 -1.68
N THR A 13 -0.59 -10.03 -2.63
CA THR A 13 -0.93 -10.26 -4.03
C THR A 13 -1.23 -11.73 -4.29
N ASP A 14 -0.91 -12.63 -3.35
CA ASP A 14 -1.24 -14.05 -3.45
C ASP A 14 -2.75 -14.29 -3.38
N HIS A 15 -3.37 -14.30 -4.55
CA HIS A 15 -4.79 -14.50 -4.71
C HIS A 15 -5.30 -15.88 -4.26
N THR A 16 -4.41 -16.85 -4.04
CA THR A 16 -4.82 -18.16 -3.50
C THR A 16 -5.25 -18.07 -2.03
N GLN A 17 -4.80 -17.03 -1.32
CA GLN A 17 -5.16 -16.76 0.07
C GLN A 17 -6.39 -15.88 0.21
N TRP A 18 -6.97 -15.41 -0.91
CA TRP A 18 -8.08 -14.47 -0.89
C TRP A 18 -9.40 -15.18 -0.68
N ILE A 19 -9.81 -15.26 0.59
CA ILE A 19 -11.07 -15.90 0.97
C ILE A 19 -12.21 -14.89 0.86
N PRO A 20 -13.28 -15.19 0.10
CA PRO A 20 -14.47 -14.35 0.06
C PRO A 20 -15.10 -14.16 1.44
N ARG A 21 -15.72 -13.01 1.66
CA ARG A 21 -16.54 -12.81 2.86
C ARG A 21 -17.81 -13.64 2.79
N ASP A 22 -18.32 -14.04 3.95
CA ASP A 22 -19.63 -14.67 4.04
C ASP A 22 -20.75 -13.61 4.00
N VAL A 23 -21.70 -13.77 3.09
CA VAL A 23 -22.84 -12.88 2.91
C VAL A 23 -23.80 -12.92 4.09
N GLU A 24 -23.99 -14.08 4.72
CA GLU A 24 -24.89 -14.22 5.87
C GLU A 24 -24.29 -13.54 7.10
N GLU A 25 -22.97 -13.67 7.28
CA GLU A 25 -22.24 -12.94 8.31
C GLU A 25 -22.36 -11.42 8.09
N LEU A 26 -22.21 -10.95 6.85
CA LEU A 26 -22.40 -9.54 6.50
C LEU A 26 -23.83 -9.06 6.79
N ARG A 27 -24.85 -9.85 6.43
CA ARG A 27 -26.27 -9.54 6.67
C ARG A 27 -26.57 -9.43 8.16
N LYS A 28 -26.04 -10.36 8.97
CA LYS A 28 -26.12 -10.32 10.44
C LYS A 28 -25.56 -9.01 10.99
N TRP A 29 -24.33 -8.64 10.60
CA TRP A 29 -23.68 -7.44 11.11
C TRP A 29 -24.29 -6.13 10.59
N ALA A 30 -24.82 -6.13 9.37
CA ALA A 30 -25.62 -5.01 8.86
C ALA A 30 -26.89 -4.82 9.69
N GLY A 31 -27.59 -5.91 10.05
CA GLY A 31 -28.75 -5.88 10.94
C GLY A 31 -28.41 -5.37 12.34
N ALA A 32 -27.29 -5.83 12.91
CA ALA A 32 -26.76 -5.31 14.17
C ALA A 32 -26.47 -3.80 14.09
N TYR A 33 -25.84 -3.34 13.00
CA TYR A 33 -25.59 -1.91 12.77
C TYR A 33 -26.90 -1.09 12.73
N LYS A 34 -27.95 -1.62 12.09
CA LYS A 34 -29.28 -0.98 12.04
C LYS A 34 -29.89 -0.84 13.44
N ASN A 35 -29.84 -1.92 14.21
CA ASN A 35 -30.48 -2.05 15.52
C ASN A 35 -29.67 -1.42 16.66
N ALA A 36 -28.39 -1.10 16.42
CA ALA A 36 -27.53 -0.42 17.37
C ALA A 36 -28.13 0.91 17.81
N GLN A 37 -28.17 1.11 19.12
CA GLN A 37 -28.86 2.24 19.76
C GLN A 37 -27.97 3.48 19.86
N THR A 38 -26.65 3.30 19.74
CA THR A 38 -25.69 4.39 19.88
C THR A 38 -24.81 4.55 18.64
N ARG A 39 -24.33 5.78 18.41
CA ARG A 39 -23.33 6.05 17.36
C ARG A 39 -22.00 5.33 17.64
N ALA A 40 -21.65 5.14 18.91
CA ALA A 40 -20.43 4.46 19.32
C ALA A 40 -20.48 2.97 18.92
N GLU A 41 -21.59 2.29 19.20
CA GLU A 41 -21.82 0.90 18.83
C GLU A 41 -21.84 0.72 17.30
N ARG A 42 -22.52 1.60 16.56
CA ARG A 42 -22.47 1.59 15.09
C ARG A 42 -21.05 1.74 14.55
N LYS A 43 -20.26 2.64 15.15
CA LYS A 43 -18.87 2.87 14.77
C LYS A 43 -18.02 1.61 15.04
N GLU A 44 -18.16 1.00 16.20
CA GLU A 44 -17.47 -0.23 16.57
C GLU A 44 -17.83 -1.38 15.62
N ILE A 45 -19.11 -1.59 15.31
CA ILE A 45 -19.55 -2.61 14.34
C ILE A 45 -18.92 -2.35 12.96
N PHE A 46 -18.90 -1.10 12.50
CA PHE A 46 -18.29 -0.77 11.22
C PHE A 46 -16.76 -0.96 11.23
N GLU A 47 -16.07 -0.58 12.30
CA GLU A 47 -14.62 -0.76 12.41
C GLU A 47 -14.25 -2.25 12.49
N THR A 48 -15.02 -3.06 13.21
CA THR A 48 -14.77 -4.50 13.38
C THR A 48 -15.24 -5.34 12.19
N HIS A 49 -16.34 -4.99 11.54
CA HIS A 49 -16.94 -5.83 10.48
C HIS A 49 -16.99 -5.17 9.10
N GLY A 50 -16.65 -3.90 8.96
CA GLY A 50 -16.59 -3.19 7.69
C GLY A 50 -17.91 -3.13 6.93
N VAL A 51 -19.05 -3.19 7.63
CA VAL A 51 -20.39 -3.20 7.01
C VAL A 51 -21.30 -2.18 7.70
N ARG A 52 -22.17 -1.56 6.91
CA ARG A 52 -23.23 -0.65 7.37
C ARG A 52 -24.59 -1.16 6.90
N TRP A 53 -25.63 -0.73 7.59
CA TRP A 53 -26.99 -0.91 7.08
C TRP A 53 -27.24 -0.01 5.87
N LEU A 54 -27.92 -0.57 4.87
CA LEU A 54 -28.41 0.04 3.64
C LEU A 54 -29.73 -0.65 3.29
N SER A 55 -30.65 0.03 2.61
CA SER A 55 -31.94 -0.56 2.21
C SER A 55 -31.79 -1.77 1.28
N PHE A 56 -30.66 -1.91 0.58
CA PHE A 56 -30.37 -3.10 -0.24
C PHE A 56 -30.37 -4.42 0.54
N TRP A 57 -30.09 -4.39 1.86
CA TRP A 57 -30.17 -5.60 2.69
C TRP A 57 -31.60 -6.16 2.84
N LEU A 58 -32.63 -5.40 2.46
CA LEU A 58 -34.01 -5.89 2.37
C LEU A 58 -34.23 -6.81 1.17
N LEU A 59 -33.36 -6.76 0.17
CA LEU A 59 -33.43 -7.63 -1.01
C LEU A 59 -32.82 -8.99 -0.65
N GLU A 60 -33.59 -10.06 -0.79
CA GLU A 60 -33.14 -11.43 -0.46
C GLU A 60 -31.94 -11.85 -1.31
N TYR A 61 -31.91 -11.43 -2.58
CA TYR A 61 -30.84 -11.75 -3.52
C TYR A 61 -29.59 -10.87 -3.39
N TRP A 62 -29.61 -9.82 -2.56
CA TRP A 62 -28.47 -8.91 -2.45
C TRP A 62 -27.25 -9.60 -1.83
N ASP A 63 -26.19 -9.70 -2.63
CA ASP A 63 -24.89 -10.24 -2.22
C ASP A 63 -23.79 -9.22 -2.56
N PRO A 64 -23.39 -8.34 -1.62
CA PRO A 64 -22.36 -7.33 -1.88
C PRO A 64 -20.97 -7.93 -2.09
N THR A 65 -20.77 -9.23 -1.85
CA THR A 65 -19.48 -9.88 -2.17
C THR A 65 -19.30 -10.06 -3.67
N LYS A 66 -20.40 -10.10 -4.42
CA LYS A 66 -20.44 -10.25 -5.89
C LYS A 66 -21.01 -9.03 -6.60
N MET A 67 -21.89 -8.27 -5.95
CA MET A 67 -22.66 -7.18 -6.57
C MET A 67 -22.12 -5.79 -6.26
N LEU A 68 -21.21 -5.64 -5.28
CA LEU A 68 -20.53 -4.38 -5.02
C LEU A 68 -19.25 -4.31 -5.88
N VAL A 69 -19.42 -3.86 -7.11
CA VAL A 69 -18.36 -3.82 -8.11
C VAL A 69 -17.32 -2.75 -7.76
N ILE A 70 -16.04 -3.08 -7.95
CA ILE A 70 -14.94 -2.13 -7.82
C ILE A 70 -14.92 -1.28 -9.08
N ASP A 71 -14.98 0.05 -8.93
CA ASP A 71 -14.88 0.94 -10.08
C ASP A 71 -13.50 0.83 -10.73
N ALA A 72 -13.45 0.10 -11.84
CA ALA A 72 -12.21 -0.19 -12.55
C ALA A 72 -11.57 1.05 -13.18
N MET A 73 -12.32 2.13 -13.47
CA MET A 73 -11.73 3.36 -13.98
C MET A 73 -10.83 4.00 -12.92
N HIS A 74 -11.39 4.33 -11.76
CA HIS A 74 -10.65 4.93 -10.66
C HIS A 74 -9.63 3.95 -10.08
N CYS A 75 -9.94 2.66 -10.05
CA CYS A 75 -9.02 1.66 -9.54
C CYS A 75 -7.79 1.51 -10.45
N ILE A 76 -7.98 1.28 -11.76
CA ILE A 76 -6.89 0.99 -12.70
C ILE A 76 -6.26 2.27 -13.26
N LEU A 77 -7.03 3.19 -13.85
CA LEU A 77 -6.47 4.30 -14.62
C LEU A 77 -5.95 5.42 -13.70
N GLU A 78 -6.82 6.00 -12.89
CA GLU A 78 -6.46 7.08 -11.96
C GLU A 78 -5.77 6.56 -10.67
N GLY A 79 -5.94 5.27 -10.40
CA GLY A 79 -5.30 4.55 -9.31
C GLY A 79 -3.96 3.97 -9.74
N LEU A 80 -3.98 2.80 -10.40
CA LEU A 80 -2.77 2.02 -10.64
C LEU A 80 -1.83 2.60 -11.70
N VAL A 81 -2.34 2.96 -12.87
CA VAL A 81 -1.54 3.50 -13.98
C VAL A 81 -0.93 4.83 -13.58
N HIS A 82 -1.74 5.72 -13.02
CA HIS A 82 -1.26 6.97 -12.44
C HIS A 82 -0.18 6.73 -11.37
N TYR A 83 -0.45 5.84 -10.40
CA TYR A 83 0.51 5.50 -9.35
C TYR A 83 1.82 4.94 -9.91
N HIS A 84 1.73 4.02 -10.87
CA HIS A 84 2.89 3.41 -11.50
C HIS A 84 3.73 4.45 -12.25
N CYS A 85 3.10 5.31 -13.04
CA CYS A 85 3.82 6.33 -13.80
C CYS A 85 4.44 7.40 -12.88
N ARG A 86 3.67 7.96 -11.94
CA ARG A 86 4.11 9.10 -11.12
C ARG A 86 4.97 8.71 -9.93
N HIS A 87 4.72 7.56 -9.30
CA HIS A 87 5.39 7.17 -8.06
C HIS A 87 6.37 6.02 -8.25
N VAL A 88 6.00 4.97 -9.00
CA VAL A 88 6.91 3.83 -9.21
C VAL A 88 8.02 4.23 -10.16
N LEU A 89 7.68 4.69 -11.37
CA LEU A 89 8.63 5.13 -12.38
C LEU A 89 9.14 6.57 -12.18
N ARG A 90 8.51 7.35 -11.29
CA ARG A 90 8.85 8.76 -11.02
C ARG A 90 8.87 9.63 -12.29
N LEU A 91 7.93 9.40 -13.21
CA LEU A 91 7.75 10.19 -14.43
C LEU A 91 7.08 11.53 -14.11
N ASP A 92 7.79 12.36 -13.36
CA ASP A 92 7.38 13.68 -12.93
C ASP A 92 8.64 14.56 -12.78
N ALA A 93 8.66 15.70 -13.46
CA ALA A 93 9.81 16.61 -13.43
C ALA A 93 10.10 17.17 -12.03
N SER A 94 9.11 17.15 -11.14
CA SER A 94 9.22 17.56 -9.74
C SER A 94 9.53 16.42 -8.77
N ALA A 95 9.57 15.16 -9.24
CA ALA A 95 9.90 14.04 -8.37
C ALA A 95 11.31 14.18 -7.78
N SER A 96 11.47 13.81 -6.51
CA SER A 96 12.78 13.80 -5.86
C SER A 96 13.73 12.83 -6.57
N LYS A 97 14.92 13.34 -6.90
CA LYS A 97 16.05 12.53 -7.38
C LYS A 97 16.72 11.83 -6.20
N ASP A 98 15.94 11.13 -5.37
CA ASP A 98 16.47 10.48 -4.17
C ASP A 98 17.56 9.48 -4.56
N THR A 99 18.67 9.50 -3.84
CA THR A 99 19.66 8.42 -3.84
C THR A 99 19.29 7.36 -2.80
N ALA A 100 20.04 6.25 -2.75
CA ALA A 100 19.85 5.25 -1.70
C ALA A 100 19.95 5.84 -0.28
N ASP A 101 20.84 6.83 -0.07
CA ASP A 101 21.03 7.54 1.21
C ASP A 101 19.84 8.43 1.62
N ASP A 102 18.96 8.74 0.67
CA ASP A 102 17.74 9.52 0.88
C ASP A 102 16.54 8.65 1.28
N LEU A 103 16.70 7.32 1.32
CA LEU A 103 15.66 6.40 1.75
C LEU A 103 15.58 6.32 3.28
N LYS A 104 14.36 6.49 3.80
CA LYS A 104 14.00 6.32 5.20
C LYS A 104 14.00 4.87 5.65
N VAL A 105 13.77 3.92 4.75
CA VAL A 105 13.78 2.49 5.05
C VAL A 105 15.16 1.92 4.69
N ALA A 106 15.84 1.31 5.66
CA ALA A 106 17.17 0.73 5.45
C ALA A 106 17.11 -0.67 4.85
N PHE A 107 16.18 -1.52 5.31
CA PHE A 107 16.07 -2.91 4.85
C PHE A 107 14.64 -3.42 5.00
N GLU A 108 14.33 -4.53 4.33
CA GLU A 108 13.09 -5.28 4.54
C GLU A 108 13.36 -6.46 5.46
N TRP A 109 12.39 -6.78 6.31
CA TRP A 109 12.40 -7.97 7.15
C TRP A 109 11.13 -8.78 6.90
N PRO A 110 11.21 -10.12 6.76
CA PRO A 110 10.05 -10.98 6.56
C PRO A 110 9.29 -11.14 7.88
N TRP A 111 8.64 -10.07 8.33
CA TRP A 111 7.85 -10.07 9.55
C TRP A 111 6.76 -11.12 9.49
N VAL A 112 6.63 -11.91 10.56
CA VAL A 112 5.51 -12.85 10.71
C VAL A 112 4.23 -12.01 10.82
N PRO A 113 3.28 -12.14 9.87
CA PRO A 113 2.01 -11.46 9.97
C PRO A 113 1.29 -11.94 11.22
N TYR A 114 0.66 -11.03 11.94
CA TYR A 114 -0.22 -11.47 13.02
C TYR A 114 -1.43 -12.19 12.43
N SER A 115 -1.56 -13.49 12.68
CA SER A 115 -2.81 -14.22 12.48
C SER A 115 -3.24 -14.87 13.79
N HIS A 116 -4.56 -14.87 14.04
CA HIS A 116 -5.12 -15.50 15.24
C HIS A 116 -4.79 -16.99 15.31
N GLU A 117 -4.56 -17.63 14.16
CA GLU A 117 -4.22 -19.05 14.02
C GLU A 117 -2.71 -19.32 14.20
N ALA A 118 -1.83 -18.46 13.70
CA ALA A 118 -0.38 -18.57 13.92
C ALA A 118 -0.02 -18.38 15.40
N ALA A 119 -0.79 -17.58 16.14
CA ALA A 119 -0.66 -17.46 17.58
C ALA A 119 -1.05 -18.76 18.34
N LEU A 120 -1.81 -19.67 17.72
CA LEU A 120 -2.26 -20.94 18.31
C LEU A 120 -1.33 -22.11 17.98
N LEU A 121 -0.62 -22.07 16.85
CA LEU A 121 0.24 -23.18 16.38
C LEU A 121 1.48 -23.43 17.25
N ASP A 122 1.95 -22.42 17.99
CA ASP A 122 3.11 -22.52 18.90
C ASP A 122 2.73 -22.55 20.40
N ALA A 123 1.44 -22.69 20.73
CA ALA A 123 0.95 -22.61 22.10
C ALA A 123 0.56 -23.98 22.66
N SER A 124 1.34 -24.48 23.62
CA SER A 124 0.83 -25.43 24.61
C SER A 124 -0.40 -24.79 25.29
N PRO A 125 -1.51 -25.53 25.51
CA PRO A 125 -2.82 -24.96 25.87
C PRO A 125 -2.86 -24.14 27.18
N GLU A 126 -1.76 -24.05 27.92
CA GLU A 126 -1.68 -23.43 29.25
C GLU A 126 -0.70 -22.22 29.34
N ALA A 127 -0.03 -21.79 28.26
CA ALA A 127 1.00 -20.73 28.33
C ALA A 127 0.67 -19.45 27.53
N GLU A 128 0.14 -18.45 28.25
CA GLU A 128 0.37 -17.00 28.06
C GLU A 128 -0.26 -16.24 26.86
N PRO A 129 -0.37 -14.89 26.93
CA PRO A 129 -1.60 -14.16 26.63
C PRO A 129 -1.80 -13.87 25.14
N ARG A 130 -3.04 -14.07 24.68
CA ARG A 130 -3.53 -13.62 23.37
C ARG A 130 -3.21 -12.13 23.18
N LEU A 131 -2.50 -11.78 22.10
CA LEU A 131 -2.32 -10.39 21.72
C LEU A 131 -3.71 -9.80 21.45
N GLN A 132 -4.13 -8.85 22.28
CA GLN A 132 -5.43 -8.20 22.07
C GLN A 132 -5.42 -7.47 20.73
N GLU A 133 -6.53 -7.53 19.98
CA GLU A 133 -6.66 -6.96 18.63
C GLU A 133 -6.24 -5.48 18.57
N LYS A 134 -6.53 -4.74 19.65
CA LYS A 134 -6.12 -3.33 19.85
C LYS A 134 -4.60 -3.10 19.81
N HIS A 135 -3.78 -4.14 19.96
CA HIS A 135 -2.32 -4.08 19.92
C HIS A 135 -1.73 -4.40 18.53
N ILE A 136 -2.51 -4.93 17.58
CA ILE A 136 -2.02 -5.30 16.24
C ILE A 136 -1.44 -4.08 15.51
N SER A 137 -2.14 -2.94 15.57
CA SER A 137 -1.63 -1.70 14.97
C SER A 137 -0.32 -1.23 15.61
N ALA A 138 -0.09 -1.52 16.89
CA ALA A 138 1.17 -1.18 17.56
C ALA A 138 2.33 -2.09 17.11
N VAL A 139 2.08 -3.39 16.94
CA VAL A 139 3.07 -4.35 16.40
C VAL A 139 3.59 -3.88 15.05
N HIS A 140 2.69 -3.53 14.13
CA HIS A 140 3.05 -3.05 12.79
C HIS A 140 3.96 -1.83 12.83
N LYS A 141 3.60 -0.82 13.63
CA LYS A 141 4.38 0.41 13.70
C LYS A 141 5.76 0.17 14.32
N ILE A 142 5.87 -0.75 15.28
CA ILE A 142 7.16 -1.17 15.85
C ILE A 142 8.02 -1.82 14.76
N GLN A 143 7.46 -2.78 14.02
CA GLN A 143 8.13 -3.46 12.91
C GLN A 143 8.63 -2.48 11.84
N GLU A 144 7.78 -1.55 11.40
CA GLU A 144 8.16 -0.48 10.46
C GLU A 144 9.28 0.40 11.02
N THR A 145 9.16 0.82 12.29
CA THR A 145 10.15 1.70 12.94
C THR A 145 11.51 1.03 13.03
N LEU A 146 11.56 -0.29 13.28
CA LEU A 146 12.82 -1.04 13.31
C LEU A 146 13.47 -1.12 11.93
N CYS A 147 12.73 -1.10 10.83
CA CYS A 147 13.32 -1.11 9.49
C CYS A 147 13.83 0.27 9.01
N LEU A 148 13.66 1.34 9.79
CA LEU A 148 14.08 2.69 9.39
C LEU A 148 15.59 2.89 9.46
N SER A 149 16.13 3.76 8.61
CA SER A 149 17.54 4.14 8.54
C SER A 149 18.01 4.88 9.79
N LEU A 150 19.17 4.47 10.30
CA LEU A 150 19.94 5.08 11.38
C LEU A 150 21.18 5.85 10.89
N ALA A 151 21.51 5.73 9.60
CA ALA A 151 22.56 6.47 8.90
C ALA A 151 22.03 7.02 7.57
N GLY A 152 22.59 8.14 7.10
CA GLY A 152 22.16 8.85 5.90
C GLY A 152 21.36 10.12 6.19
N LYS A 153 20.97 10.84 5.12
CA LYS A 153 20.47 12.22 5.22
C LYS A 153 19.09 12.34 5.87
N LYS A 154 18.22 11.35 5.66
CA LYS A 154 16.86 11.27 6.22
C LYS A 154 16.74 10.27 7.37
N SER A 155 17.86 9.90 7.99
CA SER A 155 17.90 8.89 9.06
C SER A 155 17.37 9.41 10.40
N LEU A 156 16.94 8.48 11.24
CA LEU A 156 16.64 8.73 12.65
C LEU A 156 17.90 8.59 13.48
N THR A 157 18.03 9.43 14.52
CA THR A 157 18.98 9.13 15.60
C THR A 157 18.46 7.97 16.45
N LEU A 158 19.37 7.31 17.17
CA LEU A 158 19.00 6.23 18.09
C LEU A 158 17.99 6.68 19.16
N ASP A 159 18.09 7.92 19.63
CA ASP A 159 17.16 8.53 20.60
C ASP A 159 15.78 8.82 19.99
N GLN A 160 15.73 9.25 18.73
CA GLN A 160 14.47 9.45 17.99
C GLN A 160 13.77 8.12 17.75
N MET A 161 14.49 7.09 17.31
CA MET A 161 13.94 5.75 17.11
C MET A 161 13.40 5.18 18.43
N TRP A 162 14.15 5.32 19.52
CA TRP A 162 13.66 4.96 20.86
C TRP A 162 12.34 5.65 21.17
N THR A 163 12.27 6.96 20.94
CA THR A 163 11.08 7.76 21.22
C THR A 163 9.88 7.30 20.37
N HIS A 164 10.09 6.97 19.10
CA HIS A 164 9.07 6.40 18.23
C HIS A 164 8.55 5.06 18.78
N LEU A 165 9.45 4.14 19.12
CA LEU A 165 9.11 2.84 19.72
C LEU A 165 8.34 3.03 21.04
N HIS A 166 8.80 3.96 21.88
CA HIS A 166 8.15 4.26 23.16
C HIS A 166 6.73 4.80 22.97
N ASN A 167 6.53 5.76 22.06
CA ASN A 167 5.22 6.34 21.80
C ASN A 167 4.21 5.32 21.23
N GLN A 168 4.71 4.30 20.54
CA GLN A 168 3.91 3.22 19.97
C GLN A 168 3.76 2.02 20.92
N SER A 169 4.50 2.00 22.05
CA SER A 169 4.64 0.82 22.89
C SER A 169 3.42 0.51 23.75
N LYS A 170 2.73 -0.58 23.39
CA LYS A 170 1.99 -1.42 24.34
C LYS A 170 2.91 -2.59 24.69
N LYS A 171 3.09 -2.90 25.98
CA LYS A 171 4.03 -3.94 26.45
C LYS A 171 3.88 -5.27 25.68
N GLY A 172 2.64 -5.74 25.49
CA GLY A 172 2.37 -6.97 24.74
C GLY A 172 2.77 -6.92 23.26
N ALA A 173 2.75 -5.74 22.62
CA ALA A 173 3.22 -5.60 21.23
C ALA A 173 4.75 -5.71 21.14
N LEU A 174 5.48 -5.11 22.09
CA LEU A 174 6.94 -5.25 22.18
C LEU A 174 7.35 -6.70 22.44
N GLU A 175 6.67 -7.36 23.39
CA GLU A 175 6.91 -8.76 23.72
C GLU A 175 6.66 -9.70 22.54
N PHE A 176 5.61 -9.43 21.76
CA PHE A 176 5.31 -10.17 20.54
C PHE A 176 6.43 -10.03 19.52
N VAL A 177 6.89 -8.80 19.23
CA VAL A 177 7.97 -8.57 18.25
C VAL A 177 9.28 -9.25 18.69
N ILE A 178 9.63 -9.15 19.98
CA ILE A 178 10.80 -9.84 20.57
C ILE A 178 10.69 -11.36 20.37
N LYS A 179 9.52 -11.94 20.65
CA LYS A 179 9.26 -13.37 20.44
C LYS A 179 9.41 -13.75 18.97
N THR A 180 8.83 -12.99 18.05
CA THR A 180 8.91 -13.28 16.60
C THR A 180 10.32 -13.15 16.02
N LEU A 181 11.19 -12.37 16.66
CA LEU A 181 12.61 -12.28 16.30
C LEU A 181 13.47 -13.35 16.98
N GLY A 182 12.90 -14.20 17.84
CA GLY A 182 13.63 -15.22 18.60
C GLY A 182 14.59 -14.64 19.64
N LEU A 183 14.36 -13.41 20.11
CA LEU A 183 15.27 -12.71 21.02
C LEU A 183 15.05 -13.09 22.49
N SER A 184 16.14 -13.21 23.24
CA SER A 184 16.10 -13.36 24.70
C SER A 184 15.56 -12.09 25.37
N ARG A 185 14.80 -12.27 26.46
CA ARG A 185 14.36 -11.14 27.32
C ARG A 185 15.40 -10.74 28.37
N LYS A 186 16.58 -11.35 28.38
CA LYS A 186 17.68 -10.94 29.27
C LYS A 186 18.40 -9.72 28.72
N LEU A 187 18.83 -8.83 29.60
CA LEU A 187 19.58 -7.62 29.27
C LEU A 187 21.09 -7.90 29.32
N ASP A 188 21.51 -8.84 28.49
CA ASP A 188 22.89 -9.28 28.33
C ASP A 188 23.43 -8.77 26.98
N ASP A 189 24.74 -8.50 26.89
CA ASP A 189 25.43 -8.11 25.65
C ASP A 189 24.80 -6.89 24.93
N ILE A 190 24.40 -5.89 25.71
CA ILE A 190 23.82 -4.65 25.18
C ILE A 190 24.91 -3.65 24.80
N ASP A 191 24.85 -3.10 23.59
CA ASP A 191 25.76 -2.06 23.09
C ASP A 191 25.91 -0.90 24.10
N GLU A 192 27.14 -0.49 24.37
CA GLU A 192 27.47 0.55 25.35
C GLU A 192 26.73 1.87 25.08
N ARG A 193 26.50 2.21 23.81
CA ARG A 193 25.75 3.40 23.40
C ARG A 193 24.30 3.32 23.86
N LEU A 194 23.68 2.13 23.80
CA LEU A 194 22.31 1.89 24.26
C LEU A 194 22.21 1.89 25.78
N SER A 195 23.17 1.26 26.46
CA SER A 195 23.26 1.27 27.92
C SER A 195 23.37 2.70 28.47
N SER A 196 24.24 3.51 27.86
CA SER A 196 24.39 4.94 28.17
C SER A 196 23.12 5.74 27.90
N LEU A 197 22.47 5.49 26.75
CA LEU A 197 21.22 6.15 26.37
C LEU A 197 20.07 5.82 27.34
N PHE A 198 19.94 4.55 27.74
CA PHE A 198 18.95 4.11 28.73
C PHE A 198 19.12 4.87 30.05
N ILE A 199 20.36 4.95 30.57
CA ILE A 199 20.66 5.67 31.81
C ILE A 199 20.34 7.16 31.65
N ALA A 200 20.74 7.79 30.54
CA ALA A 200 20.47 9.21 30.28
C ALA A 200 18.97 9.51 30.25
N ARG A 201 18.16 8.65 29.61
CA ARG A 201 16.69 8.79 29.56
C ARG A 201 16.04 8.53 30.92
N ALA A 202 16.53 7.55 31.69
CA ALA A 202 16.07 7.29 33.05
C ALA A 202 16.36 8.46 34.01
N LYS A 203 17.52 9.10 33.88
CA LYS A 203 17.89 10.30 34.67
C LYS A 203 16.96 11.49 34.40
N LYS A 204 16.56 11.70 33.14
CA LYS A 204 15.62 12.78 32.76
C LYS A 204 14.21 12.59 33.34
N THR A 205 13.74 11.35 33.45
CA THR A 205 12.37 11.03 33.86
C THR A 205 12.20 10.77 35.35
N SER A 206 13.26 10.30 36.04
CA SER A 206 13.22 10.04 37.48
C SER A 206 12.98 11.32 38.30
N LYS A 207 12.25 11.21 39.42
CA LYS A 207 12.09 12.30 40.42
C LYS A 207 12.92 12.06 41.70
N ARG A 208 13.66 10.95 41.79
CA ARG A 208 14.45 10.59 42.98
C ARG A 208 15.63 11.55 43.21
N LYS A 209 16.11 11.69 44.45
CA LYS A 209 17.31 12.49 44.77
C LYS A 209 18.60 11.84 44.25
N ASP A 210 18.67 10.51 44.21
CA ASP A 210 19.88 9.74 43.84
C ASP A 210 20.00 9.42 42.34
N LYS A 211 19.51 10.28 41.43
CA LYS A 211 19.52 10.00 39.98
C LYS A 211 20.92 9.78 39.42
N ALA A 212 21.94 10.33 40.06
CA ALA A 212 23.33 10.19 39.65
C ALA A 212 23.82 8.72 39.69
N GLN A 213 23.24 7.89 40.57
CA GLN A 213 23.67 6.50 40.82
C GLN A 213 22.90 5.45 39.99
N LEU A 214 22.03 5.86 39.07
CA LEU A 214 21.31 4.94 38.18
C LEU A 214 22.29 4.15 37.29
N LYS A 215 22.25 2.83 37.40
CA LYS A 215 23.01 1.89 36.57
C LYS A 215 22.08 1.15 35.60
N PHE A 216 22.66 0.63 34.52
CA PHE A 216 21.95 -0.25 33.61
C PHE A 216 21.69 -1.61 34.30
N PRO A 217 20.46 -2.16 34.22
CA PRO A 217 20.10 -3.42 34.87
C PRO A 217 20.59 -4.64 34.07
N GLU A 218 21.90 -4.80 33.96
CA GLU A 218 22.57 -5.93 33.28
C GLU A 218 22.23 -7.27 33.95
N GLY A 219 22.09 -8.35 33.18
CA GLY A 219 21.75 -9.67 33.72
C GLY A 219 20.27 -9.87 34.09
N GLN A 220 19.46 -8.81 34.07
CA GLN A 220 18.07 -8.87 34.51
C GLN A 220 17.13 -9.23 33.37
N GLN A 221 16.01 -9.89 33.72
CA GLN A 221 14.91 -10.12 32.81
C GLN A 221 14.16 -8.80 32.56
N ALA A 222 13.96 -8.44 31.30
CA ALA A 222 13.24 -7.24 30.90
C ALA A 222 11.76 -7.31 31.32
N ALA A 223 11.37 -6.43 32.24
CA ALA A 223 10.01 -6.36 32.79
C ALA A 223 9.24 -5.11 32.34
N THR A 224 9.96 -4.06 31.92
CA THR A 224 9.41 -2.75 31.55
C THR A 224 9.50 -2.50 30.05
N SER A 225 8.61 -1.67 29.50
CA SER A 225 8.65 -1.29 28.07
C SER A 225 10.00 -0.71 27.65
N ASN A 226 10.66 0.07 28.52
CA ASN A 226 11.98 0.63 28.22
C ASN A 226 13.06 -0.45 28.11
N GLN A 227 13.04 -1.47 28.97
CA GLN A 227 13.97 -2.60 28.87
C GLN A 227 13.72 -3.43 27.61
N LEU A 228 12.45 -3.65 27.25
CA LEU A 228 12.10 -4.34 26.00
C LEU A 228 12.53 -3.54 24.76
N ILE A 229 12.41 -2.21 24.78
CA ILE A 229 12.90 -1.34 23.70
C ILE A 229 14.42 -1.45 23.54
N VAL A 230 15.19 -1.55 24.64
CA VAL A 230 16.65 -1.76 24.57
C VAL A 230 16.98 -3.01 23.78
N ILE A 231 16.31 -4.13 24.07
CA ILE A 231 16.54 -5.41 23.38
C ILE A 231 16.30 -5.26 21.87
N LEU A 232 15.18 -4.63 21.49
CA LEU A 232 14.85 -4.41 20.08
C LEU A 232 15.84 -3.47 19.38
N LEU A 233 16.30 -2.41 20.07
CA LEU A 233 17.30 -1.51 19.52
C LEU A 233 18.68 -2.17 19.42
N ASN A 234 19.03 -3.07 20.34
CA ASN A 234 20.27 -3.83 20.27
C ASN A 234 20.27 -4.73 19.04
N TRP A 235 19.18 -5.47 18.81
CA TRP A 235 18.98 -6.21 17.56
C TRP A 235 19.09 -5.30 16.34
N ARG A 236 18.46 -4.11 16.39
CA ARG A 236 18.48 -3.16 15.28
C ARG A 236 19.90 -2.68 14.92
N LEU A 237 20.79 -2.49 15.90
CA LEU A 237 22.17 -2.04 15.63
C LEU A 237 23.01 -3.09 14.88
N HIS A 238 22.57 -4.35 14.86
CA HIS A 238 23.20 -5.44 14.10
C HIS A 238 22.63 -5.60 12.68
N GLN A 239 21.71 -4.72 12.26
CA GLN A 239 21.12 -4.70 10.92
C GLN A 239 21.67 -3.53 10.10
N PRO A 240 21.53 -3.52 8.75
CA PRO A 240 21.98 -2.40 7.92
C PRO A 240 21.51 -1.04 8.44
N LEU A 241 22.42 -0.09 8.60
CA LEU A 241 22.13 1.22 9.19
C LEU A 241 21.52 2.19 8.15
N SER A 242 21.84 2.01 6.88
CA SER A 242 21.29 2.75 5.75
C SER A 242 20.78 1.77 4.68
N SER A 243 20.06 2.29 3.70
CA SER A 243 19.65 1.48 2.54
C SER A 243 20.82 1.22 1.62
N GLU A 244 21.03 -0.05 1.26
CA GLU A 244 21.98 -0.48 0.23
C GLU A 244 21.29 -0.70 -1.12
N ALA A 245 20.01 -0.35 -1.22
CA ALA A 245 19.22 -0.64 -2.41
C ALA A 245 19.60 0.26 -3.59
N TYR A 246 19.77 -0.34 -4.77
CA TYR A 246 19.98 0.37 -6.02
C TYR A 246 18.70 1.08 -6.48
N ILE A 247 18.82 2.34 -6.90
CA ILE A 247 17.70 3.17 -7.36
C ILE A 247 17.77 3.29 -8.88
N ILE A 248 16.82 2.64 -9.55
CA ILE A 248 16.74 2.61 -11.01
C ILE A 248 16.45 4.01 -11.55
N PRO A 249 17.21 4.50 -12.54
CA PRO A 249 17.07 5.86 -13.07
C PRO A 249 15.90 5.99 -14.08
N THR A 250 14.69 5.58 -13.71
CA THR A 250 13.51 5.62 -14.60
C THR A 250 12.95 7.03 -14.82
N GLY A 251 13.02 7.91 -13.81
CA GLY A 251 12.43 9.26 -13.83
C GLY A 251 13.36 10.36 -14.31
N THR A 252 14.36 10.05 -15.13
CA THR A 252 15.38 11.04 -15.53
C THR A 252 14.81 12.11 -16.45
N SER A 253 15.45 13.29 -16.49
CA SER A 253 15.12 14.34 -17.43
C SER A 253 15.18 13.87 -18.89
N ASN A 254 16.12 12.98 -19.22
CA ASN A 254 16.22 12.37 -20.54
C ASN A 254 15.02 11.45 -20.84
N THR A 255 14.59 10.62 -19.88
CA THR A 255 13.40 9.78 -20.05
C THR A 255 12.15 10.63 -20.30
N LEU A 256 11.94 11.67 -19.50
CA LEU A 256 10.81 12.58 -19.68
C LEU A 256 10.86 13.29 -21.04
N ALA A 257 12.02 13.81 -21.45
CA ALA A 257 12.18 14.46 -22.74
C ALA A 257 11.87 13.50 -23.92
N HIS A 258 12.31 12.24 -23.81
CA HIS A 258 12.02 11.20 -24.81
C HIS A 258 10.53 10.88 -24.89
N ILE A 259 9.87 10.66 -23.74
CA ILE A 259 8.41 10.44 -23.69
C ILE A 259 7.66 11.61 -24.35
N GLN A 260 8.05 12.85 -24.03
CA GLN A 260 7.42 14.02 -24.59
C GLN A 260 7.67 14.17 -26.10
N SER A 261 8.85 13.79 -26.61
CA SER A 261 9.14 13.72 -28.05
C SER A 261 8.23 12.72 -28.74
N VAL A 262 8.11 11.49 -28.20
CA VAL A 262 7.20 10.46 -28.72
C VAL A 262 5.76 10.96 -28.75
N ILE A 263 5.28 11.62 -27.69
CA ILE A 263 3.93 12.20 -27.66
C ILE A 263 3.73 13.26 -28.77
N ARG A 264 4.74 14.09 -29.05
CA ARG A 264 4.68 15.14 -30.07
C ARG A 264 4.73 14.60 -31.49
N GLU A 265 5.49 13.53 -31.72
CA GLU A 265 5.84 13.04 -33.05
C GLU A 265 4.94 11.88 -33.52
N THR A 266 4.28 11.17 -32.59
CA THR A 266 3.38 10.09 -32.94
C THR A 266 2.11 10.62 -33.61
N LEU A 267 1.94 10.29 -34.89
CA LEU A 267 0.70 10.55 -35.62
C LEU A 267 -0.39 9.59 -35.14
N THR A 268 -1.54 10.14 -34.76
CA THR A 268 -2.69 9.35 -34.29
C THR A 268 -3.94 9.66 -35.11
N PRO A 269 -4.86 8.69 -35.28
CA PRO A 269 -6.17 8.96 -35.85
C PRO A 269 -6.95 10.00 -35.04
N SER A 270 -7.84 10.75 -35.69
CA SER A 270 -8.61 11.83 -35.06
C SER A 270 -9.53 11.40 -33.91
N TRP A 271 -9.84 10.10 -33.80
CA TRP A 271 -10.66 9.55 -32.72
C TRP A 271 -9.86 9.19 -31.45
N VAL A 272 -8.53 9.26 -31.51
CA VAL A 272 -7.66 9.12 -30.33
C VAL A 272 -7.64 10.45 -29.59
N ASN A 273 -7.97 10.44 -28.30
CA ASN A 273 -7.94 11.64 -27.49
C ASN A 273 -6.50 12.14 -27.29
N SER A 274 -6.33 13.46 -27.30
CA SER A 274 -5.02 14.08 -27.07
C SER A 274 -4.58 13.88 -25.62
N VAL A 275 -3.26 13.73 -25.43
CA VAL A 275 -2.59 13.82 -24.12
C VAL A 275 -1.69 15.06 -24.07
N PRO A 276 -1.33 15.59 -22.89
CA PRO A 276 -0.44 16.75 -22.78
C PRO A 276 0.95 16.48 -23.36
N LYS A 277 1.38 17.32 -24.30
CA LYS A 277 2.71 17.24 -24.96
C LYS A 277 3.88 17.49 -24.00
N ASN A 278 3.61 18.11 -22.86
CA ASN A 278 4.56 18.40 -21.79
C ASN A 278 4.33 17.51 -20.57
N PHE A 279 3.92 16.25 -20.80
CA PHE A 279 3.71 15.24 -19.76
C PHE A 279 4.86 15.23 -18.73
N GLY A 280 4.50 15.10 -17.45
CA GLY A 280 5.44 15.11 -16.33
C GLY A 280 5.77 16.51 -15.79
N GLU A 281 5.45 17.59 -16.50
CA GLU A 281 5.61 18.96 -15.98
C GLU A 281 4.42 19.40 -15.14
N ALA A 282 4.68 20.23 -14.10
CA ALA A 282 3.61 20.81 -13.28
C ALA A 282 2.57 21.59 -14.10
N LYS A 283 3.00 22.23 -15.20
CA LYS A 283 2.13 22.97 -16.12
C LYS A 283 1.16 22.09 -16.91
N ALA A 284 1.42 20.79 -17.03
CA ALA A 284 0.54 19.85 -17.73
C ALA A 284 -0.76 19.58 -16.95
N GLY A 285 -0.80 19.91 -15.65
CA GLY A 285 -1.94 19.65 -14.79
C GLY A 285 -2.14 18.16 -14.46
N SER A 286 -3.33 17.86 -13.94
CA SER A 286 -3.74 16.48 -13.64
C SER A 286 -4.35 15.83 -14.87
N LEU A 287 -3.91 14.61 -15.18
CA LEU A 287 -4.49 13.82 -16.26
C LEU A 287 -5.78 13.14 -15.80
N LYS A 288 -6.76 13.09 -16.71
CA LYS A 288 -8.02 12.35 -16.54
C LYS A 288 -7.83 10.87 -16.84
N ALA A 289 -8.75 10.03 -16.37
CA ALA A 289 -8.76 8.59 -16.66
C ALA A 289 -8.51 8.23 -18.13
N ASP A 290 -9.17 8.89 -19.09
CA ASP A 290 -8.99 8.57 -20.51
C ASP A 290 -7.63 9.00 -21.07
N GLU A 291 -7.03 10.07 -20.55
CA GLU A 291 -5.67 10.45 -20.88
C GLU A 291 -4.68 9.42 -20.33
N TRP A 292 -4.88 8.92 -19.10
CA TRP A 292 -4.08 7.82 -18.55
C TRP A 292 -4.21 6.53 -19.37
N ARG A 293 -5.42 6.21 -19.84
CA ARG A 293 -5.66 5.08 -20.73
C ARG A 293 -4.88 5.24 -22.03
N THR A 294 -4.98 6.39 -22.69
CA THR A 294 -4.27 6.65 -23.96
C THR A 294 -2.76 6.63 -23.75
N LEU A 295 -2.27 7.26 -22.68
CA LEU A 295 -0.85 7.31 -22.35
C LEU A 295 -0.26 5.92 -22.10
N SER A 296 -0.93 5.08 -21.31
CA SER A 296 -0.46 3.73 -20.96
C SER A 296 -0.63 2.68 -22.06
N THR A 297 -1.56 2.87 -22.99
CA THR A 297 -1.85 1.87 -24.03
C THR A 297 -1.26 2.20 -25.40
N LEU A 298 -0.77 3.43 -25.59
CA LEU A 298 -0.19 3.89 -26.85
C LEU A 298 1.20 4.51 -26.66
N TYR A 299 1.28 5.65 -25.97
CA TYR A 299 2.49 6.47 -25.97
C TYR A 299 3.63 5.90 -25.11
N LEU A 300 3.36 5.51 -23.87
CA LEU A 300 4.38 4.95 -22.98
C LEU A 300 4.93 3.60 -23.46
N PRO A 301 4.13 2.66 -23.98
CA PRO A 301 4.69 1.47 -24.63
C PRO A 301 5.72 1.79 -25.70
N ILE A 302 5.45 2.74 -26.59
CA ILE A 302 6.38 3.15 -27.65
C ILE A 302 7.64 3.79 -27.03
N ALA A 303 7.45 4.78 -26.15
CA ALA A 303 8.56 5.53 -25.56
C ALA A 303 9.47 4.67 -24.68
N LEU A 304 8.90 3.82 -23.82
CA LEU A 304 9.69 3.02 -22.89
C LEU A 304 10.35 1.83 -23.58
N THR A 305 9.72 1.23 -24.59
CA THR A 305 10.36 0.15 -25.36
C THR A 305 11.56 0.66 -26.15
N THR A 306 11.42 1.82 -26.80
CA THR A 306 12.53 2.44 -27.56
C THR A 306 13.66 2.97 -26.66
N LEU A 307 13.40 3.20 -25.37
CA LEU A 307 14.40 3.73 -24.45
C LEU A 307 15.05 2.66 -23.57
N TRP A 308 14.29 1.64 -23.15
CA TRP A 308 14.72 0.64 -22.16
C TRP A 308 14.70 -0.79 -22.70
N GLY A 309 14.14 -1.02 -23.88
CA GLY A 309 13.95 -2.35 -24.47
C GLY A 309 14.73 -2.57 -25.77
N ASP A 310 15.40 -1.54 -26.27
CA ASP A 310 16.19 -1.58 -27.50
C ASP A 310 17.60 -1.09 -27.23
N ASN A 311 18.58 -1.85 -27.68
CA ASN A 311 20.00 -1.53 -27.63
C ASN A 311 20.59 -1.79 -29.02
N ASP A 312 20.38 -0.83 -29.92
CA ASP A 312 20.78 -0.88 -31.33
C ASP A 312 20.23 -2.13 -32.07
N GLY A 313 18.93 -2.42 -31.89
CA GLY A 313 18.25 -3.56 -32.53
C GLY A 313 18.44 -4.90 -31.80
N LEU A 314 19.11 -4.90 -30.65
CA LEU A 314 19.26 -6.05 -29.76
C LEU A 314 18.58 -5.79 -28.42
N PRO A 315 18.08 -6.83 -27.72
CA PRO A 315 17.60 -6.67 -26.37
C PRO A 315 18.76 -6.28 -25.42
N PRO A 316 18.53 -5.38 -24.45
CA PRO A 316 19.50 -5.11 -23.39
C PRO A 316 19.90 -6.39 -22.61
N PRO A 317 21.07 -6.41 -21.97
CA PRO A 317 21.50 -7.56 -21.19
C PRO A 317 20.56 -7.83 -20.01
N VAL A 318 20.41 -9.11 -19.66
CA VAL A 318 19.64 -9.54 -18.48
C VAL A 318 20.61 -9.71 -17.31
N ASP A 319 21.09 -8.59 -16.79
CA ASP A 319 22.05 -8.52 -15.69
C ASP A 319 21.69 -7.41 -14.69
N GLU A 320 22.60 -7.15 -13.74
CA GLU A 320 22.45 -6.09 -12.73
C GLU A 320 23.05 -4.75 -13.19
N SER A 321 23.21 -4.53 -14.50
CA SER A 321 23.56 -3.21 -15.05
C SER A 321 22.35 -2.28 -15.07
N ASP A 322 22.58 -0.97 -15.24
CA ASP A 322 21.51 0.02 -15.44
C ASP A 322 20.55 -0.40 -16.57
N ALA A 323 21.08 -0.90 -17.68
CA ALA A 323 20.28 -1.35 -18.82
C ALA A 323 19.43 -2.58 -18.48
N GLY A 324 20.01 -3.56 -17.75
CA GLY A 324 19.27 -4.75 -17.31
C GLY A 324 18.17 -4.42 -16.29
N TYR A 325 18.41 -3.50 -15.37
CA TYR A 325 17.38 -3.01 -14.43
C TYR A 325 16.27 -2.22 -15.14
N LEU A 326 16.61 -1.40 -16.14
CA LEU A 326 15.62 -0.68 -16.95
C LEU A 326 14.76 -1.63 -17.78
N LEU A 327 15.35 -2.70 -18.33
CA LEU A 327 14.60 -3.75 -19.02
C LEU A 327 13.62 -4.46 -18.06
N GLN A 328 14.06 -4.79 -16.84
CA GLN A 328 13.16 -5.34 -15.83
C GLN A 328 12.03 -4.36 -15.45
N ALA A 329 12.34 -3.06 -15.34
CA ALA A 329 11.34 -2.02 -15.10
C ALA A 329 10.33 -1.91 -16.26
N LEU A 330 10.81 -2.04 -17.50
CA LEU A 330 9.98 -2.10 -18.70
C LEU A 330 9.02 -3.28 -18.65
N ASP A 331 9.51 -4.49 -18.36
CA ASP A 331 8.68 -5.70 -18.28
C ASP A 331 7.54 -5.59 -17.28
N ARG A 332 7.83 -5.07 -16.07
CA ARG A 332 6.79 -4.84 -15.04
C ARG A 332 5.79 -3.80 -15.50
N THR A 333 6.26 -2.75 -16.16
CA THR A 333 5.41 -1.68 -16.71
C THR A 333 4.49 -2.21 -17.81
N MET A 334 5.02 -3.00 -18.75
CA MET A 334 4.25 -3.60 -19.82
C MET A 334 3.21 -4.58 -19.28
N ALA A 335 3.51 -5.34 -18.22
CA ALA A 335 2.51 -6.18 -17.57
C ALA A 335 1.30 -5.37 -17.08
N LEU A 336 1.51 -4.25 -16.36
CA LEU A 336 0.41 -3.38 -15.96
C LEU A 336 -0.37 -2.85 -17.16
N PHE A 337 0.32 -2.40 -18.21
CA PHE A 337 -0.34 -1.84 -19.39
C PHE A 337 -1.14 -2.90 -20.16
N GLN A 338 -0.66 -4.14 -20.25
CA GLN A 338 -1.42 -5.25 -20.81
C GLN A 338 -2.67 -5.57 -19.98
N ALA A 339 -2.57 -5.55 -18.64
CA ALA A 339 -3.73 -5.68 -17.77
C ALA A 339 -4.76 -4.55 -18.02
N THR A 340 -4.30 -3.30 -18.14
CA THR A 340 -5.15 -2.15 -18.47
C THR A 340 -5.83 -2.32 -19.83
N ILE A 341 -5.10 -2.74 -20.87
CA ILE A 341 -5.66 -3.01 -22.21
C ILE A 341 -6.78 -4.04 -22.11
N LEU A 342 -6.55 -5.16 -21.43
CA LEU A 342 -7.54 -6.22 -21.27
C LEU A 342 -8.78 -5.75 -20.52
N ALA A 343 -8.60 -5.00 -19.43
CA ALA A 343 -9.70 -4.42 -18.67
C ALA A 343 -10.55 -3.48 -19.53
N CYS A 344 -9.92 -2.67 -20.38
CA CYS A 344 -10.60 -1.70 -21.26
C CYS A 344 -11.15 -2.32 -22.58
N ARG A 345 -11.11 -3.64 -22.77
CA ARG A 345 -11.70 -4.24 -23.99
C ARG A 345 -13.22 -4.27 -23.93
N TYR A 346 -13.86 -4.07 -25.09
CA TYR A 346 -15.32 -4.20 -25.26
C TYR A 346 -15.84 -5.65 -25.18
N THR A 347 -14.96 -6.64 -25.17
CA THR A 347 -15.32 -8.05 -25.12
C THR A 347 -14.47 -8.78 -24.09
N MET A 348 -15.08 -9.69 -23.34
CA MET A 348 -14.44 -10.42 -22.26
C MET A 348 -14.67 -11.92 -22.43
N THR A 349 -13.60 -12.69 -22.20
CA THR A 349 -13.60 -14.16 -22.24
C THR A 349 -12.85 -14.67 -21.02
N ASN A 350 -13.06 -15.94 -20.64
CA ASN A 350 -12.32 -16.56 -19.54
C ASN A 350 -10.79 -16.48 -19.72
N SER A 351 -10.31 -16.68 -20.95
CA SER A 351 -8.88 -16.57 -21.27
C SER A 351 -8.33 -15.15 -21.06
N ARG A 352 -9.12 -14.12 -21.39
CA ARG A 352 -8.74 -12.71 -21.17
C ARG A 352 -8.76 -12.34 -19.70
N ALA A 353 -9.76 -12.80 -18.94
CA ALA A 353 -9.79 -12.62 -17.50
C ALA A 353 -8.56 -13.28 -16.85
N GLN A 354 -8.24 -14.53 -17.23
CA GLN A 354 -7.03 -15.21 -16.75
C GLN A 354 -5.75 -14.46 -17.10
N ALA A 355 -5.63 -13.95 -18.34
CA ALA A 355 -4.51 -13.13 -18.74
C ALA A 355 -4.41 -11.83 -17.92
N TYR A 356 -5.54 -11.17 -17.65
CA TYR A 356 -5.60 -9.99 -16.77
C TYR A 356 -5.02 -10.29 -15.39
N ARG A 357 -5.49 -11.35 -14.72
CA ARG A 357 -4.95 -11.77 -13.41
C ARG A 357 -3.47 -12.08 -13.49
N LYS A 358 -3.01 -12.82 -14.51
CA LYS A 358 -1.58 -13.11 -14.73
C LYS A 358 -0.76 -11.83 -14.81
N TYR A 359 -1.16 -10.86 -15.63
CA TYR A 359 -0.44 -9.61 -15.80
C TYR A 359 -0.44 -8.75 -14.52
N MET A 360 -1.55 -8.70 -13.78
CA MET A 360 -1.61 -8.04 -12.47
C MET A 360 -0.63 -8.65 -11.46
N MET A 361 -0.53 -9.98 -11.44
CA MET A 361 0.45 -10.70 -10.61
C MET A 361 1.88 -10.39 -11.05
N THR A 362 2.17 -10.45 -12.35
CA THR A 362 3.49 -10.12 -12.89
C THR A 362 3.90 -8.69 -12.56
N TRP A 363 2.99 -7.72 -12.67
CA TRP A 363 3.30 -6.32 -12.33
C TRP A 363 3.67 -6.15 -10.86
N THR A 364 2.92 -6.76 -9.96
CA THR A 364 3.12 -6.59 -8.50
C THR A 364 4.28 -7.40 -7.94
N GLN A 365 4.65 -8.50 -8.60
CA GLN A 365 5.73 -9.38 -8.15
C GLN A 365 7.08 -8.64 -8.10
N ASN A 366 7.74 -8.68 -6.94
CA ASN A 366 9.02 -8.04 -6.67
C ASN A 366 9.05 -6.51 -6.89
N LEU A 367 7.90 -5.84 -6.93
CA LEU A 367 7.83 -4.40 -7.21
C LEU A 367 8.63 -3.57 -6.19
N ARG A 368 8.58 -3.92 -4.91
CA ARG A 368 9.33 -3.25 -3.83
C ARG A 368 10.83 -3.57 -3.83
N ARG A 369 11.23 -4.68 -4.45
CA ARG A 369 12.65 -4.99 -4.64
C ARG A 369 13.20 -4.15 -5.78
N LEU A 370 12.46 -4.05 -6.88
CA LEU A 370 12.87 -3.31 -8.07
C LEU A 370 12.76 -1.78 -7.86
N PHE A 371 11.78 -1.32 -7.08
CA PHE A 371 11.56 0.08 -6.76
C PHE A 371 11.53 0.29 -5.24
N PRO A 372 12.69 0.38 -4.56
CA PRO A 372 12.77 0.44 -3.10
C PRO A 372 12.04 1.64 -2.49
N HIS A 373 11.99 2.77 -3.18
CA HIS A 373 11.29 3.97 -2.72
C HIS A 373 9.77 3.80 -2.58
N VAL A 374 9.20 2.79 -3.22
CA VAL A 374 7.77 2.45 -3.08
C VAL A 374 7.44 2.03 -1.64
N ARG A 375 8.41 1.53 -0.88
CA ARG A 375 8.25 1.14 0.53
C ARG A 375 7.80 2.28 1.43
N GLU A 376 8.19 3.51 1.10
CA GLU A 376 7.85 4.72 1.87
C GLU A 376 6.50 5.32 1.49
N GLY A 377 5.87 4.79 0.42
CA GLY A 377 4.61 5.30 -0.10
C GLY A 377 3.43 5.01 0.83
N ILE A 378 2.40 5.86 0.73
CA ILE A 378 1.10 5.60 1.36
C ILE A 378 0.56 4.25 0.82
N PRO A 379 0.10 3.33 1.69
CA PRO A 379 -0.50 2.08 1.24
C PRO A 379 -1.60 2.34 0.22
N ARG A 380 -1.62 1.53 -0.85
CA ARG A 380 -2.54 1.70 -2.00
C ARG A 380 -3.54 0.55 -2.05
N PRO A 381 -4.72 0.67 -1.41
CA PRO A 381 -5.77 -0.35 -1.45
C PRO A 381 -6.13 -0.78 -2.88
N ASN A 382 -6.02 0.14 -3.84
CA ASN A 382 -6.27 -0.12 -5.25
C ASN A 382 -5.41 -1.28 -5.81
N VAL A 383 -4.20 -1.51 -5.30
CA VAL A 383 -3.33 -2.61 -5.76
C VAL A 383 -3.99 -3.96 -5.49
N HIS A 384 -4.49 -4.18 -4.27
CA HIS A 384 -5.25 -5.37 -3.91
C HIS A 384 -6.62 -5.39 -4.58
N ALA A 385 -7.35 -4.26 -4.54
CA ALA A 385 -8.69 -4.15 -5.11
C ALA A 385 -8.71 -4.48 -6.62
N ALA A 386 -7.71 -4.04 -7.38
CA ALA A 386 -7.60 -4.35 -8.80
C ALA A 386 -7.43 -5.86 -9.06
N GLY A 387 -6.84 -6.60 -8.12
CA GLY A 387 -6.80 -8.06 -8.20
C GLY A 387 -8.18 -8.71 -8.29
N HIS A 388 -9.18 -8.12 -7.61
CA HIS A 388 -10.57 -8.55 -7.63
C HIS A 388 -11.35 -8.13 -8.88
N ILE A 389 -10.81 -7.25 -9.72
CA ILE A 389 -11.43 -6.95 -11.02
C ILE A 389 -11.55 -8.23 -11.86
N TYR A 390 -10.63 -9.18 -11.70
CA TYR A 390 -10.76 -10.51 -12.28
C TYR A 390 -12.11 -11.18 -11.98
N ASP A 391 -12.56 -11.14 -10.72
CA ASP A 391 -13.79 -11.81 -10.30
C ASP A 391 -15.00 -11.16 -10.99
N PHE A 392 -14.98 -9.84 -11.13
CA PHE A 392 -16.02 -9.08 -11.85
C PHE A 392 -15.98 -9.25 -13.37
N LEU A 393 -14.79 -9.46 -13.95
CA LEU A 393 -14.67 -9.78 -15.38
C LEU A 393 -15.33 -11.12 -15.72
N LEU A 394 -15.31 -12.08 -14.79
CA LEU A 394 -16.01 -13.36 -14.95
C LEU A 394 -17.52 -13.23 -14.75
N LEU A 395 -17.95 -12.43 -13.78
CA LEU A 395 -19.37 -12.29 -13.41
C LEU A 395 -20.16 -11.40 -14.36
N PHE A 396 -19.60 -10.25 -14.72
CA PHE A 396 -20.30 -9.19 -15.46
C PHE A 396 -19.75 -8.95 -16.86
N GLY A 397 -18.66 -9.62 -17.23
CA GLY A 397 -18.02 -9.44 -18.52
C GLY A 397 -17.22 -8.13 -18.60
N PRO A 398 -17.21 -7.45 -19.77
CA PRO A 398 -16.37 -6.27 -20.02
C PRO A 398 -16.59 -5.14 -19.00
N VAL A 399 -15.49 -4.50 -18.55
CA VAL A 399 -15.53 -3.35 -17.63
C VAL A 399 -16.45 -2.24 -18.13
N LEU A 400 -16.42 -1.98 -19.44
CA LEU A 400 -17.22 -0.92 -20.08
C LEU A 400 -18.73 -1.07 -19.86
N SER A 401 -19.21 -2.29 -19.55
CA SER A 401 -20.62 -2.56 -19.24
C SER A 401 -21.02 -2.15 -17.83
N TRP A 402 -20.07 -1.95 -16.92
CA TRP A 402 -20.31 -1.67 -15.50
C TRP A 402 -19.45 -0.55 -14.91
N TRP A 403 -18.67 0.17 -15.73
CA TRP A 403 -17.87 1.30 -15.28
C TRP A 403 -18.72 2.52 -14.85
N CYS A 404 -18.15 3.41 -14.05
CA CYS A 404 -18.92 4.51 -13.44
C CYS A 404 -19.06 5.77 -14.30
N PHE A 405 -18.32 5.93 -15.40
CA PHE A 405 -18.38 7.14 -16.25
C PHE A 405 -19.78 7.58 -16.70
N PRO A 406 -20.75 6.69 -17.07
CA PRO A 406 -22.07 7.13 -17.48
C PRO A 406 -22.82 7.76 -16.30
N PHE A 407 -22.63 7.21 -15.10
CA PHE A 407 -23.19 7.74 -13.87
C PHE A 407 -22.52 9.05 -13.46
N GLU A 408 -21.20 9.18 -13.56
CA GLU A 408 -20.49 10.44 -13.30
C GLU A 408 -20.91 11.56 -14.24
N ARG A 409 -21.06 11.25 -15.54
CA ARG A 409 -21.58 12.20 -16.51
C ARG A 409 -23.00 12.63 -16.17
N LEU A 410 -23.85 11.69 -15.77
CA LEU A 410 -25.21 11.98 -15.33
C LEU A 410 -25.20 12.85 -14.07
N ILE A 411 -24.39 12.54 -13.06
CA ILE A 411 -24.22 13.35 -11.84
C ILE A 411 -23.76 14.76 -12.20
N GLY A 412 -22.77 14.90 -13.09
CA GLY A 412 -22.30 16.20 -13.56
C GLY A 412 -23.35 17.00 -14.33
N VAL A 413 -24.27 16.34 -15.04
CA VAL A 413 -25.44 16.99 -15.64
C VAL A 413 -26.42 17.41 -14.55
N LEU A 414 -26.74 16.54 -13.59
CA LEU A 414 -27.65 16.83 -12.48
C LEU A 414 -27.15 18.01 -11.61
N GLN A 415 -25.85 18.08 -11.35
CA GLN A 415 -25.23 19.19 -10.61
C GLN A 415 -25.32 20.55 -11.34
N LYS A 416 -25.50 20.53 -12.67
CA LYS A 416 -25.69 21.74 -13.49
C LYS A 416 -27.15 22.15 -13.61
N ILE A 417 -28.10 21.31 -13.18
CA ILE A 417 -29.51 21.69 -13.11
C ILE A 417 -29.66 22.65 -11.93
N ASN A 418 -30.14 23.85 -12.22
CA ASN A 418 -30.33 24.89 -11.22
C ASN A 418 -31.51 24.49 -10.32
N THR A 419 -31.23 23.87 -9.16
CA THR A 419 -32.28 23.59 -8.17
C THR A 419 -32.59 24.88 -7.42
N ASN A 420 -33.75 25.48 -7.69
CA ASN A 420 -34.30 26.54 -6.83
C ASN A 420 -34.35 26.00 -5.39
N ASN A 421 -33.63 26.65 -4.47
CA ASN A 421 -33.38 26.30 -3.05
C ASN A 421 -34.61 25.87 -2.21
N HIS A 422 -35.31 24.80 -2.56
CA HIS A 422 -36.26 24.13 -1.68
C HIS A 422 -35.48 23.22 -0.73
N ARG A 423 -35.04 23.81 0.39
CA ARG A 423 -34.64 23.07 1.59
C ARG A 423 -35.88 22.37 2.16
N GLY A 424 -35.93 21.04 2.09
CA GLY A 424 -36.97 20.27 2.77
C GLY A 424 -37.32 18.94 2.11
N GLY A 425 -36.37 18.02 2.12
CA GLY A 425 -36.60 16.61 1.85
C GLY A 425 -35.35 15.85 2.24
N GLU A 426 -35.38 15.16 3.38
CA GLU A 426 -34.29 14.29 3.84
C GLU A 426 -34.16 13.08 2.90
N LEU A 427 -33.59 13.30 1.72
CA LEU A 427 -32.94 12.26 0.95
C LEU A 427 -31.45 12.39 1.23
N SER A 428 -31.01 11.54 2.16
CA SER A 428 -29.64 11.11 2.43
C SER A 428 -28.61 11.56 1.38
N SER A 429 -28.12 12.80 1.52
CA SER A 429 -26.99 13.32 0.73
C SER A 429 -25.65 12.60 1.03
N ASN A 430 -25.70 11.52 1.82
CA ASN A 430 -24.59 10.64 2.18
C ASN A 430 -24.66 9.26 1.53
N GLU A 431 -25.66 8.94 0.69
CA GLU A 431 -25.78 7.60 0.08
C GLU A 431 -25.18 7.47 -1.34
N ILE A 432 -24.74 8.57 -1.98
CA ILE A 432 -24.15 8.54 -3.34
C ILE A 432 -22.65 8.92 -3.34
N VAL A 433 -22.05 9.10 -2.15
CA VAL A 433 -20.70 9.64 -2.02
C VAL A 433 -19.72 8.56 -1.55
N TYR A 434 -18.94 8.05 -2.52
CA TYR A 434 -17.74 7.21 -2.43
C TYR A 434 -17.91 5.73 -2.03
N CYS A 435 -18.14 4.87 -3.03
CA CYS A 435 -17.41 3.61 -3.12
C CYS A 435 -16.19 3.84 -4.04
N SER A 436 -15.12 4.38 -3.46
CA SER A 436 -13.82 4.60 -4.11
C SER A 436 -12.72 4.06 -3.22
#